data_AF-A0AAW6BC45-F1
#
_entry.id   AF-A0AAW6BC45-F1
#
_cell.length_a   1.000
_cell.length_b   1.000
_cell.length_c   1.000
_cell.angle_alpha   90.00
_cell.angle_beta   90.00
_cell.angle_gamma   90.00
#
_symmetry.space_group_name_H-M   'P 1'
#
loop_
_entity.id
_entity.type
_entity.pdbx_description
1 polymer ?
#
loop_
_entity_poly.entity_id
_entity_poly.type
_entity_poly.pdbx_seq_one_letter_code
_entity_poly.pdbx_strand_id
1 'polypeptide(L)'
;MKREAIPKPLIFFKLSQPSISAAVKRLSEEFGAQLIIQKTPRGRFIVTPAGKILYDRSIEILNLLETTKNEVAEANYPKLRVGVSPIVGKIYLAKILTELSKEKLNHNIEITEAGSNDLS
;
A
#
# COMPACT_ATOMS: atom_id res chain seq x y z
N MET A 1 -16.75 1.13 -32.10
CA MET A 1 -17.14 1.35 -30.70
C MET A 1 -16.43 0.35 -29.81
N LYS A 2 -15.46 0.79 -29.02
CA LYS A 2 -14.65 -0.06 -28.12
C LYS A 2 -15.52 -0.54 -26.95
N ARG A 3 -15.44 -1.84 -26.66
CA ARG A 3 -16.02 -2.49 -25.48
C ARG A 3 -15.03 -2.31 -24.33
N GLU A 4 -15.41 -1.58 -23.29
CA GLU A 4 -14.64 -1.58 -22.04
C GLU A 4 -15.27 -2.60 -21.10
N ALA A 5 -14.56 -3.71 -20.93
CA ALA A 5 -14.82 -4.70 -19.91
C ALA A 5 -14.43 -4.10 -18.55
N ILE A 6 -15.35 -4.15 -17.59
CA ILE A 6 -15.09 -3.79 -16.19
C ILE A 6 -14.03 -4.77 -15.66
N PRO A 7 -12.80 -4.34 -15.28
CA PRO A 7 -11.79 -5.27 -14.82
C PRO A 7 -12.09 -5.71 -13.38
N LYS A 8 -11.85 -6.99 -13.11
CA LYS A 8 -12.02 -7.71 -11.85
C LYS A 8 -11.52 -6.93 -10.62
N PRO A 9 -12.38 -6.82 -9.60
CA PRO A 9 -11.99 -7.10 -8.23
C PRO A 9 -12.89 -8.21 -7.66
N LEU A 10 -13.04 -9.32 -8.39
CA LEU A 10 -13.90 -10.43 -7.97
C LEU A 10 -13.18 -11.51 -7.12
N ILE A 11 -11.86 -11.43 -6.94
CA ILE A 11 -11.06 -12.58 -6.43
C ILE A 11 -10.39 -12.32 -5.07
N PHE A 12 -10.38 -11.09 -4.53
CA PHE A 12 -9.77 -10.84 -3.21
C PHE A 12 -10.69 -11.06 -2.01
N PHE A 13 -12.01 -11.06 -2.20
CA PHE A 13 -12.96 -11.41 -1.14
C PHE A 13 -13.98 -12.40 -1.70
N LYS A 14 -14.02 -13.62 -1.13
CA LYS A 14 -15.03 -14.66 -1.39
C LYS A 14 -16.42 -14.21 -0.89
N LEU A 15 -16.97 -13.15 -1.46
CA LEU A 15 -18.18 -12.53 -0.97
C LEU A 15 -19.26 -12.57 -2.04
N SER A 16 -20.29 -13.39 -1.80
CA SER A 16 -21.51 -13.43 -2.60
C SER A 16 -22.23 -12.08 -2.49
N GLN A 17 -22.89 -11.64 -3.56
CA GLN A 17 -23.60 -10.34 -3.65
C GLN A 17 -24.45 -9.91 -2.41
N PRO A 18 -25.15 -10.81 -1.66
CA PRO A 18 -25.84 -10.41 -0.42
C PRO A 18 -24.92 -9.88 0.69
N SER A 19 -23.64 -10.27 0.71
CA SER A 19 -22.68 -9.80 1.71
C SER A 19 -22.19 -8.36 1.47
N ILE A 20 -22.13 -7.91 0.21
CA ILE A 20 -21.66 -6.56 -0.13
C ILE A 20 -22.72 -5.51 0.20
N SER A 21 -23.98 -5.73 -0.21
CA SER A 21 -25.07 -4.80 0.16
C SER A 21 -25.28 -4.73 1.67
N ALA A 22 -25.14 -5.86 2.37
CA ALA A 22 -25.20 -5.87 3.84
C ALA A 22 -24.04 -5.08 4.47
N ALA A 23 -22.82 -5.21 3.94
CA ALA A 23 -21.67 -4.43 4.42
C ALA A 23 -21.86 -2.92 4.19
N VAL A 24 -22.31 -2.51 3.00
CA VAL A 24 -22.60 -1.09 2.71
C VAL A 24 -23.72 -0.55 3.61
N LYS A 25 -24.73 -1.37 3.91
CA LYS A 25 -25.80 -0.99 4.83
C LYS A 25 -25.26 -0.76 6.25
N ARG A 26 -24.42 -1.68 6.76
CA ARG A 26 -23.78 -1.50 8.08
C ARG A 26 -22.92 -0.25 8.14
N LEU A 27 -22.13 0.02 7.11
CA LEU A 27 -21.38 1.27 7.01
C LEU A 27 -22.31 2.48 6.98
N SER A 28 -23.43 2.39 6.25
CA SER A 28 -24.41 3.49 6.24
C SER A 28 -25.03 3.73 7.62
N GLU A 29 -25.29 2.68 8.39
CA GLU A 29 -25.77 2.74 9.77
C GLU A 29 -24.71 3.32 10.72
N GLU A 30 -23.46 2.87 10.63
CA GLU A 30 -22.33 3.33 11.43
C GLU A 30 -22.03 4.82 11.22
N PHE A 31 -22.04 5.27 9.97
CA PHE A 31 -21.79 6.68 9.62
C PHE A 31 -23.05 7.55 9.68
N GLY A 32 -24.21 6.98 10.01
CA GLY A 32 -25.48 7.71 10.09
C GLY A 32 -25.91 8.36 8.76
N ALA A 33 -25.44 7.86 7.63
CA ALA A 33 -25.63 8.46 6.31
C ALA A 33 -25.86 7.40 5.23
N GLN A 34 -26.79 7.63 4.31
CA GLN A 34 -26.94 6.76 3.16
C GLN A 34 -25.74 6.90 2.23
N LEU A 35 -25.00 5.81 2.02
CA LEU A 35 -23.81 5.81 1.15
C LEU A 35 -24.15 5.49 -0.31
N ILE A 36 -25.17 4.65 -0.51
CA ILE A 36 -25.68 4.26 -1.83
C ILE A 36 -27.20 4.32 -1.79
N ILE A 37 -27.79 4.87 -2.84
CA ILE A 37 -29.25 4.93 -3.02
C ILE A 37 -29.67 4.23 -4.31
N GLN A 38 -30.85 3.63 -4.27
CA GLN A 38 -31.51 3.08 -5.44
C GLN A 38 -32.88 3.75 -5.59
N LYS A 39 -33.03 4.61 -6.61
CA LYS A 39 -34.26 5.44 -6.76
C LYS A 39 -35.51 4.61 -7.07
N THR A 40 -35.36 3.44 -7.68
CA THR A 40 -36.45 2.50 -7.97
C THR A 40 -35.96 1.06 -7.78
N PRO A 41 -36.84 0.08 -7.53
CA PRO A 41 -36.43 -1.32 -7.33
C PRO A 41 -35.67 -1.94 -8.51
N ARG A 42 -35.90 -1.43 -9.73
CA ARG A 42 -35.16 -1.81 -10.96
C ARG A 42 -34.14 -0.74 -11.39
N GLY A 43 -33.94 0.28 -10.57
CA GLY A 43 -33.11 1.44 -10.87
C GLY A 43 -31.64 1.14 -10.63
N ARG A 44 -30.78 2.00 -11.19
CA ARG A 44 -29.34 1.94 -10.93
C ARG A 44 -29.03 2.40 -9.51
N PHE A 45 -28.00 1.80 -8.92
CA PHE A 45 -27.40 2.30 -7.70
C PHE A 45 -26.62 3.58 -8.00
N ILE A 46 -26.77 4.56 -7.10
CA ILE A 46 -26.10 5.86 -7.18
C ILE A 46 -25.35 6.05 -5.86
N VAL A 47 -24.05 6.37 -5.96
CA VAL A 47 -23.25 6.74 -4.80
C VAL A 47 -23.64 8.16 -4.38
N THR A 48 -23.91 8.35 -3.09
CA THR A 48 -24.26 9.66 -2.54
C THR A 48 -23.01 10.53 -2.32
N PRO A 49 -23.15 11.84 -2.04
CA PRO A 49 -22.01 12.66 -1.63
C PRO A 49 -21.28 12.10 -0.41
N ALA A 50 -22.02 11.61 0.60
CA ALA A 50 -21.44 10.96 1.77
C ALA A 50 -20.69 9.67 1.40
N GLY A 51 -21.28 8.85 0.51
CA GLY A 51 -20.62 7.66 -0.03
C GLY A 51 -19.32 7.96 -0.76
N LYS A 52 -19.26 9.07 -1.50
CA LYS A 52 -18.04 9.51 -2.18
C LYS A 52 -16.96 9.93 -1.19
N ILE A 53 -17.30 10.72 -0.17
CA ILE A 53 -16.35 11.13 0.88
C ILE A 53 -15.77 9.91 1.57
N LEU A 54 -16.62 8.95 1.97
CA LEU A 54 -16.16 7.75 2.64
C LEU A 54 -15.26 6.92 1.73
N TYR A 55 -15.59 6.79 0.44
CA TYR A 55 -14.75 6.09 -0.53
C TYR A 55 -13.37 6.71 -0.66
N ASP A 56 -13.30 8.02 -0.89
CA ASP A 56 -12.04 8.76 -1.07
C ASP A 56 -11.16 8.60 0.19
N ARG A 57 -11.73 8.76 1.39
CA ARG A 57 -11.01 8.58 2.65
C ARG A 57 -10.61 7.14 2.95
N SER A 58 -11.43 6.16 2.55
CA SER A 58 -11.10 4.75 2.74
C SER A 58 -9.85 4.35 1.96
N ILE A 59 -9.65 4.91 0.76
CA ILE A 59 -8.43 4.69 -0.02
C ILE A 59 -7.20 5.19 0.74
N GLU A 60 -7.27 6.42 1.26
CA GLU A 60 -6.18 7.00 2.05
C GLU A 60 -5.84 6.15 3.29
N ILE A 61 -6.86 5.71 4.03
CA ILE A 61 -6.69 4.88 5.23
C ILE A 61 -6.06 3.53 4.88
N LEU A 62 -6.50 2.88 3.80
CA LEU A 62 -5.97 1.59 3.37
C LEU A 62 -4.50 1.70 2.94
N ASN A 63 -4.16 2.75 2.19
CA ASN A 63 -2.77 3.01 1.81
C ASN A 63 -1.91 3.27 3.05
N LEU A 64 -2.38 4.10 3.98
CA LEU A 64 -1.66 4.35 5.22
C LEU A 64 -1.44 3.06 6.03
N LEU A 65 -2.46 2.20 6.11
CA LEU A 65 -2.36 0.91 6.79
C LEU A 65 -1.33 -0.01 6.11
N GLU A 66 -1.29 -0.04 4.78
CA GLU A 66 -0.32 -0.83 4.02
C GLU A 66 1.11 -0.33 4.24
N THR A 67 1.33 0.98 4.12
CA THR A 67 2.61 1.63 4.44
C THR A 67 3.04 1.32 5.87
N THR A 68 2.14 1.49 6.84
CA THR A 68 2.42 1.19 8.26
C THR A 68 2.80 -0.27 8.46
N LYS A 69 2.14 -1.21 7.79
CA LYS A 69 2.51 -2.64 7.85
C LYS A 69 3.92 -2.89 7.33
N ASN A 70 4.30 -2.23 6.24
CA ASN A 70 5.64 -2.34 5.68
C ASN A 70 6.68 -1.75 6.64
N GLU A 71 6.44 -0.56 7.18
CA GLU A 71 7.32 0.08 8.15
C GLU A 71 7.49 -0.77 9.43
N VAL A 72 6.41 -1.35 9.96
CA VAL A 72 6.47 -2.24 11.13
C VAL A 72 7.21 -3.54 10.80
N ALA A 73 7.04 -4.08 9.59
CA ALA A 73 7.81 -5.24 9.15
C ALA A 73 9.30 -4.88 9.08
N GLU A 74 9.64 -3.76 8.42
CA GLU A 74 10.99 -3.20 8.29
C GLU A 74 11.65 -2.88 9.62
N ALA A 75 10.90 -2.39 10.61
CA ALA A 75 11.41 -2.08 11.95
C ALA A 75 11.99 -3.33 12.67
N ASN A 76 11.52 -4.52 12.32
CA ASN A 76 12.02 -5.78 12.88
C ASN A 76 13.23 -6.35 12.11
N TYR A 77 13.60 -5.78 10.95
CA TYR A 77 14.79 -6.25 10.21
C TYR A 77 16.06 -5.61 10.78
N PRO A 78 17.08 -6.42 11.13
CA PRO A 78 18.35 -5.89 11.60
C PRO A 78 18.99 -5.02 10.52
N LYS A 79 19.42 -3.82 10.89
CA LYS A 79 20.13 -2.90 9.99
C LYS A 79 21.44 -3.54 9.53
N LEU A 80 21.63 -3.64 8.21
CA LEU A 80 22.88 -4.09 7.64
C LEU A 80 23.82 -2.87 7.50
N ARG A 81 24.80 -2.77 8.39
CA ARG A 81 25.86 -1.75 8.30
C ARG A 81 27.01 -2.30 7.47
N VAL A 82 27.32 -1.61 6.38
CA VAL A 82 28.45 -1.95 5.51
C VAL A 82 29.48 -0.83 5.57
N GLY A 83 30.63 -1.11 6.20
CA GLY A 83 31.80 -0.25 6.16
C GLY A 83 32.58 -0.51 4.88
N VAL A 84 32.78 0.52 4.07
CA VAL A 84 33.56 0.41 2.82
C VAL A 84 34.71 1.41 2.81
N SER A 85 35.88 0.97 2.32
CA SER A 85 36.97 1.87 2.00
C SER A 85 36.53 2.86 0.91
N PRO A 86 36.92 4.15 0.98
CA PRO A 86 36.47 5.18 0.03
C PRO A 86 36.67 4.82 -1.45
N ILE A 87 37.76 4.09 -1.76
CA ILE A 87 38.08 3.66 -3.13
C ILE A 87 37.12 2.55 -3.59
N VAL A 88 36.89 1.55 -2.74
CA VAL A 88 36.01 0.40 -3.05
C VAL A 88 34.55 0.83 -3.10
N GLY A 89 34.14 1.74 -2.21
CA GLY A 89 32.81 2.36 -2.22
C GLY A 89 32.51 3.02 -3.56
N LYS A 90 33.36 3.95 -4.03
CA LYS A 90 33.13 4.62 -5.32
C LYS A 90 33.01 3.68 -6.53
N ILE A 91 33.73 2.56 -6.52
CA ILE A 91 33.77 1.65 -7.68
C ILE A 91 32.61 0.66 -7.66
N TYR A 92 32.28 0.07 -6.50
CA TYR A 92 31.40 -1.10 -6.44
C TYR A 92 30.04 -0.84 -5.79
N LEU A 93 29.88 0.25 -5.05
CA LEU A 93 28.68 0.50 -4.24
C LEU A 93 27.43 0.66 -5.11
N ALA A 94 27.51 1.38 -6.23
CA ALA A 94 26.40 1.49 -7.18
C ALA A 94 25.99 0.12 -7.74
N LYS A 95 26.96 -0.75 -8.05
CA LYS A 95 26.69 -2.11 -8.55
C LYS A 95 26.06 -2.99 -7.47
N ILE A 96 26.59 -2.95 -6.25
CA ILE A 96 26.07 -3.72 -5.10
C ILE A 96 24.64 -3.29 -4.76
N LEU A 97 24.37 -1.99 -4.66
CA LEU A 97 23.02 -1.48 -4.41
C LEU A 97 22.04 -1.88 -5.52
N THR A 98 22.48 -1.84 -6.78
CA THR A 98 21.64 -2.25 -7.92
C THR A 98 21.27 -3.73 -7.85
N GLU A 99 22.22 -4.61 -7.51
CA GLU A 99 21.94 -6.05 -7.36
C GLU A 99 21.05 -6.34 -6.14
N LEU A 100 21.29 -5.66 -5.01
CA LEU A 100 20.45 -5.80 -3.81
C LEU A 100 19.02 -5.31 -4.04
N SER A 101 18.81 -4.25 -4.83
CA SER A 101 17.47 -3.79 -5.21
C SER A 101 16.73 -4.78 -6.11
N LYS A 102 17.41 -5.49 -7.02
CA LYS A 102 16.77 -6.51 -7.87
C LYS A 102 16.21 -7.67 -7.05
N GLU A 103 16.94 -8.09 -6.01
CA GLU A 103 16.56 -9.19 -5.12
C GLU A 103 15.63 -8.75 -3.97
N LYS A 104 15.18 -7.48 -3.94
CA LYS A 104 14.40 -6.90 -2.83
C LYS A 104 15.10 -7.03 -1.47
N LEU A 105 16.43 -6.94 -1.46
CA LEU A 105 17.29 -7.02 -0.27
C LEU A 105 17.86 -5.65 0.13
N ASN A 106 17.38 -4.56 -0.48
CA ASN A 106 17.84 -3.19 -0.19
C ASN A 106 17.19 -2.56 1.05
N HIS A 107 16.45 -3.33 1.85
CA HIS A 107 15.81 -2.84 3.07
C HIS A 107 16.86 -2.62 4.17
N ASN A 108 16.83 -1.46 4.84
CA ASN A 108 17.66 -1.11 6.00
C ASN A 108 19.19 -1.21 5.80
N ILE A 109 19.71 -0.79 4.64
CA ILE A 109 21.17 -0.69 4.41
C ILE A 109 21.66 0.71 4.84
N GLU A 110 22.54 0.75 5.84
CA GLU A 110 23.30 1.95 6.20
C GLU A 110 24.73 1.80 5.67
N ILE A 111 25.13 2.68 4.75
CA ILE A 111 26.50 2.73 4.24
C ILE A 111 27.24 3.82 4.98
N THR A 112 28.34 3.45 5.62
CA THR A 112 29.24 4.39 6.28
C THR A 112 30.60 4.30 5.62
N GLU A 113 31.11 5.43 5.12
CA GLU A 113 32.51 5.54 4.72
C GLU A 113 33.35 5.62 6.00
N ALA A 114 34.04 4.53 6.34
CA ALA A 114 34.97 4.52 7.45
C ALA A 114 36.38 4.73 6.89
N GLY A 115 36.96 5.90 7.18
CA GLY A 115 38.38 6.10 6.99
C GLY A 115 39.16 5.44 8.13
N SER A 116 40.45 5.15 7.92
CA SER A 116 41.34 4.62 8.95
C SER A 116 41.47 5.48 10.22
N ASN A 117 40.83 6.66 10.24
CA ASN A 117 40.85 7.63 11.33
C ASN A 117 39.57 7.63 12.20
N ASP A 118 38.53 6.87 11.81
CA ASP A 118 37.23 6.84 12.51
C ASP A 118 37.08 5.67 13.50
N LEU A 119 38.13 4.85 13.66
CA LEU A 119 38.18 3.71 14.59
C LEU A 119 39.08 3.95 15.81
N SER A 120 39.26 5.21 16.23
CA SER A 120 40.02 5.57 17.45
C SER A 120 39.11 5.71 18.67
#